data_AF-A0A0M8Y717-F1
#
_entry.id   AF-A0A0M8Y717-F1
#
_cell.length_a   1.000
_cell.length_b   1.000
_cell.length_c   1.000
_cell.angle_alpha   90.00
_cell.angle_beta   90.00
_cell.angle_gamma   90.00
#
_symmetry.space_group_name_H-M   'P 1'
#
loop_
_entity.id
_entity.type
_entity.pdbx_description
1 polymer ?
#
loop_
_entity_poly.entity_id
_entity_poly.type
_entity_poly.pdbx_seq_one_letter_code
_entity_poly.pdbx_strand_id
1 'polypeptide(L)'
;MTDPLDDALVRYWDGHRWTFHTAVRRVAAAVPTSPVPTPPPAPTLRPDVAQALERVRGVLIGSMKEVNLLGGYLRPEERVLALTGAQGEGSGVLACTNHRLLFLFVGLVRKQVLQVDWNQAKGVTYDRASKVFAVYTTKPTKRAVPAMAVRVPNLADAQAVAQAAQAASAAPRLDVL
;
A
#
# COMPACT_ATOMS: atom_id res chain seq x y z
N MET A 1 41.81 -28.14 34.59
CA MET A 1 42.78 -29.22 34.31
C MET A 1 42.24 -29.90 33.05
N THR A 2 42.79 -29.52 31.89
CA THR A 2 42.28 -29.88 30.56
C THR A 2 42.72 -31.30 30.24
N ASP A 3 41.79 -32.15 29.78
CA ASP A 3 42.11 -33.52 29.33
C ASP A 3 43.06 -33.42 28.10
N PRO A 4 44.24 -34.07 28.11
CA PRO A 4 45.26 -33.91 27.08
C PRO A 4 44.99 -34.66 25.76
N LEU A 5 43.76 -35.11 25.49
CA LEU A 5 43.42 -35.87 24.28
C LEU A 5 42.29 -35.21 23.46
N ASP A 6 42.56 -35.12 22.16
CA ASP A 6 41.79 -34.49 21.08
C ASP A 6 40.28 -34.78 21.13
N ASP A 7 39.45 -33.72 21.04
CA ASP A 7 37.96 -33.74 21.15
C ASP A 7 37.26 -34.58 20.05
N ALA A 8 38.04 -35.07 19.08
CA ALA A 8 37.56 -35.82 17.93
C ALA A 8 37.51 -37.36 18.15
N LEU A 9 38.01 -37.86 19.28
CA LEU A 9 38.18 -39.29 19.53
C LEU A 9 37.23 -39.80 20.63
N VAL A 10 36.48 -40.87 20.33
CA VAL A 10 35.60 -41.53 21.32
C VAL A 10 36.25 -42.83 21.78
N ARG A 11 36.40 -43.00 23.09
CA ARG A 11 36.80 -44.26 23.74
C ARG A 11 35.57 -45.11 24.00
N TYR A 12 35.69 -46.43 23.85
CA TYR A 12 34.61 -47.35 24.21
C TYR A 12 34.86 -48.01 25.57
N TRP A 13 33.78 -48.24 26.30
CA TRP A 13 33.73 -48.99 27.56
C TRP A 13 33.60 -50.49 27.26
N ASP A 14 34.49 -51.33 27.78
CA ASP A 14 34.47 -52.78 27.53
C ASP A 14 33.63 -53.59 28.54
N GLY A 15 32.96 -52.90 29.47
CA GLY A 15 32.16 -53.51 30.53
C GLY A 15 32.82 -53.50 31.91
N HIS A 16 34.14 -53.36 32.02
CA HIS A 16 34.84 -53.28 33.31
C HIS A 16 35.88 -52.14 33.38
N ARG A 17 36.36 -51.62 32.24
CA ARG A 17 37.25 -50.46 32.16
C ARG A 17 37.11 -49.69 30.85
N TRP A 18 37.56 -48.44 30.83
CA TRP A 18 37.70 -47.66 29.60
C TRP A 18 38.87 -48.18 28.78
N THR A 19 38.63 -48.54 27.52
CA THR A 19 39.72 -49.02 26.65
C THR A 19 40.54 -47.85 26.09
N PHE A 20 41.81 -48.09 25.75
CA PHE A 20 42.69 -47.09 25.10
C PHE A 20 42.55 -47.06 23.58
N HIS A 21 41.61 -47.80 23.02
CA HIS A 21 41.34 -47.83 21.59
C HIS A 21 40.34 -46.73 21.22
N THR A 22 40.75 -45.82 20.34
CA THR A 22 39.95 -44.68 19.88
C THR A 22 39.48 -44.90 18.46
N ALA A 23 38.20 -44.60 18.18
CA ALA A 23 37.67 -44.55 16.82
C ALA A 23 37.39 -43.09 16.43
N VAL A 24 37.59 -42.76 15.15
CA VAL A 24 37.28 -41.43 14.61
C VAL A 24 35.76 -41.27 14.54
N ARG A 25 35.24 -40.23 15.18
CA ARG A 25 33.82 -39.87 15.12
C ARG A 25 33.43 -39.56 13.67
N ARG A 26 32.65 -40.45 13.02
CA ARG A 26 32.07 -40.14 11.71
C ARG A 26 30.97 -39.09 11.88
N VAL A 27 31.26 -37.86 11.48
CA VAL A 27 30.26 -36.80 11.33
C VAL A 27 29.47 -37.09 10.05
N ALA A 28 28.15 -37.21 10.18
CA ALA A 28 27.26 -37.40 9.03
C ALA A 28 27.32 -36.15 8.13
N ALA A 29 27.58 -36.34 6.84
CA ALA A 29 27.59 -35.28 5.86
C ALA A 29 26.19 -34.64 5.74
N ALA A 30 26.13 -33.31 5.77
CA ALA A 30 24.89 -32.55 5.65
C ALA A 30 24.24 -32.77 4.27
N VAL A 31 22.97 -33.17 4.27
CA VAL A 31 22.14 -33.30 3.07
C VAL A 31 21.70 -31.90 2.63
N PRO A 32 21.79 -31.51 1.35
CA PRO A 32 21.36 -30.19 0.89
C PRO A 32 19.84 -30.05 1.07
N THR A 33 19.41 -29.12 1.93
CA THR A 33 18.00 -28.78 2.15
C THR A 33 17.45 -28.01 0.95
N SER A 34 16.40 -28.54 0.32
CA SER A 34 15.58 -27.79 -0.64
C SER A 34 15.06 -26.49 -0.01
N PRO A 35 15.02 -25.36 -0.76
CA PRO A 35 14.57 -24.09 -0.21
C PRO A 35 13.10 -24.18 0.20
N VAL A 36 12.82 -23.86 1.48
CA VAL A 36 11.47 -23.66 1.99
C VAL A 36 10.83 -22.51 1.21
N PRO A 37 9.60 -22.65 0.67
CA PRO A 37 8.92 -21.53 0.03
C PRO A 37 8.71 -20.41 1.06
N THR A 38 9.30 -19.26 0.77
CA THR A 38 9.16 -18.05 1.59
C THR A 38 7.67 -17.70 1.70
N PRO A 39 7.13 -17.46 2.91
CA PRO A 39 5.76 -16.95 3.03
C PRO A 39 5.66 -15.62 2.27
N PRO A 40 4.53 -15.34 1.60
CA PRO A 40 4.35 -14.09 0.88
C PRO A 40 4.58 -12.92 1.85
N PRO A 41 5.33 -11.87 1.44
CA PRO A 41 5.54 -10.71 2.29
C PRO A 41 4.18 -10.13 2.69
N ALA A 42 4.04 -9.77 3.96
CA ALA A 42 2.89 -9.01 4.44
C ALA A 42 2.68 -7.80 3.52
N PRO A 43 1.42 -7.41 3.22
CA PRO A 43 1.14 -6.35 2.26
C PRO A 43 1.79 -5.05 2.74
N THR A 44 2.96 -4.77 2.19
CA THR A 44 3.70 -3.55 2.47
C THR A 44 3.00 -2.46 1.72
N LEU A 45 2.58 -1.41 2.44
CA LEU A 45 1.92 -0.26 1.82
C LEU A 45 2.82 0.26 0.68
N ARG A 46 2.22 0.45 -0.49
CA ARG A 46 2.96 0.89 -1.69
C ARG A 46 3.69 2.22 -1.39
N PRO A 47 4.95 2.40 -1.78
CA PRO A 47 5.77 3.53 -1.32
C PRO A 47 5.20 4.90 -1.71
N ASP A 48 4.53 5.01 -2.85
CA ASP A 48 3.86 6.24 -3.29
C ASP A 48 2.61 6.55 -2.44
N VAL A 49 1.86 5.53 -2.01
CA VAL A 49 0.75 5.69 -1.07
C VAL A 49 1.27 6.16 0.29
N ALA A 50 2.37 5.59 0.78
CA ALA A 50 3.02 6.02 2.02
C ALA A 50 3.50 7.48 1.92
N GLN A 51 4.15 7.85 0.81
CA GLN A 51 4.62 9.22 0.60
C GLN A 51 3.47 10.23 0.47
N ALA A 52 2.36 9.86 -0.15
CA ALA A 52 1.17 10.69 -0.20
C ALA A 52 0.50 10.82 1.18
N LEU A 53 0.52 9.74 1.98
CA LEU A 53 0.00 9.70 3.34
C LEU A 53 0.74 10.67 4.27
N GLU A 54 2.06 10.76 4.18
CA GLU A 54 2.89 11.68 4.97
C GLU A 54 2.53 13.17 4.74
N ARG A 55 1.93 13.49 3.60
CA ARG A 55 1.54 14.87 3.24
C ARG A 55 0.15 15.26 3.71
N VAL A 56 -0.65 14.29 4.20
CA VAL A 56 -2.00 14.52 4.68
C VAL A 56 -1.97 15.30 5.98
N ARG A 57 -2.69 16.42 6.04
CA ARG A 57 -2.81 17.25 7.25
C ARG A 57 -4.09 16.97 8.03
N GLY A 58 -5.12 16.47 7.36
CA GLY A 58 -6.39 16.10 7.94
C GLY A 58 -6.35 14.75 8.65
N VAL A 59 -7.39 14.48 9.42
CA VAL A 59 -7.49 13.23 10.17
C VAL A 59 -8.14 12.16 9.29
N LEU A 60 -7.48 11.00 9.15
CA LEU A 60 -7.98 9.83 8.41
C LEU A 60 -8.88 8.93 9.28
N ILE A 61 -9.75 9.54 10.09
CA ILE A 61 -10.60 8.80 11.05
C ILE A 61 -11.49 7.82 10.28
N GLY A 62 -11.27 6.52 10.52
CA GLY A 62 -12.06 5.45 9.91
C GLY A 62 -11.68 5.13 8.46
N SER A 63 -10.61 5.70 7.91
CA SER A 63 -10.21 5.52 6.50
C SER A 63 -8.86 4.82 6.31
N MET A 64 -8.16 4.48 7.41
CA MET A 64 -6.86 3.77 7.33
C MET A 64 -6.97 2.37 6.70
N LYS A 65 -8.11 1.70 6.87
CA LYS A 65 -8.38 0.44 6.19
C LYS A 65 -8.34 0.63 4.67
N GLU A 66 -8.98 1.67 4.16
CA GLU A 66 -9.02 2.02 2.75
C GLU A 66 -7.63 2.40 2.22
N VAL A 67 -6.80 3.09 3.02
CA VAL A 67 -5.39 3.36 2.66
C VAL A 67 -4.63 2.06 2.42
N ASN A 68 -4.78 1.07 3.32
CA ASN A 68 -4.11 -0.23 3.19
C ASN A 68 -4.64 -1.05 2.00
N LEU A 69 -5.93 -0.93 1.69
CA LEU A 69 -6.56 -1.61 0.57
C LEU A 69 -6.26 -0.93 -0.77
N LEU A 70 -5.89 0.35 -0.77
CA LEU A 70 -5.77 1.17 -1.97
C LEU A 70 -4.87 0.51 -3.03
N GLY A 71 -3.76 -0.12 -2.61
CA GLY A 71 -2.83 -0.80 -3.51
C GLY A 71 -3.48 -1.86 -4.41
N GLY A 72 -4.55 -2.53 -3.94
CA GLY A 72 -5.29 -3.52 -4.72
C GLY A 72 -6.27 -2.93 -5.75
N TYR A 73 -6.55 -1.62 -5.67
CA TYR A 73 -7.44 -0.91 -6.61
C TYR A 73 -6.66 -0.08 -7.64
N LEU A 74 -5.35 0.08 -7.45
CA LEU A 74 -4.47 0.83 -8.33
C LEU A 74 -3.87 -0.11 -9.38
N ARG A 75 -3.69 0.40 -10.60
CA ARG A 75 -2.93 -0.33 -11.62
C ARG A 75 -1.44 -0.37 -11.25
N PRO A 76 -0.67 -1.35 -11.75
CA PRO A 76 0.77 -1.44 -11.48
C PRO A 76 1.55 -0.16 -11.84
N GLU A 77 1.19 0.48 -12.96
CA GLU A 77 1.77 1.71 -13.47
C GLU A 77 1.19 3.00 -12.86
N GLU A 78 0.04 2.88 -12.21
CA GLU A 78 -0.65 4.01 -11.58
C GLU A 78 0.13 4.43 -10.33
N ARG A 79 0.31 5.74 -10.12
CA ARG A 79 1.00 6.34 -8.96
C ARG A 79 0.08 7.32 -8.25
N VAL A 80 0.04 7.26 -6.93
CA VAL A 80 -0.68 8.21 -6.08
C VAL A 80 0.14 9.48 -5.93
N LEU A 81 -0.45 10.60 -6.35
CA LEU A 81 0.16 11.93 -6.31
C LEU A 81 -0.24 12.67 -5.03
N ALA A 82 -1.49 12.50 -4.60
CA ALA A 82 -2.02 13.04 -3.36
C ALA A 82 -3.16 12.14 -2.85
N LEU A 83 -3.37 12.08 -1.54
CA LEU A 83 -4.51 11.41 -0.95
C LEU A 83 -5.07 12.23 0.22
N THR A 84 -6.31 11.96 0.59
CA THR A 84 -6.96 12.54 1.77
C THR A 84 -8.08 11.65 2.28
N GLY A 85 -8.43 11.81 3.54
CA GLY A 85 -9.70 11.30 4.07
C GLY A 85 -10.86 12.07 3.45
N ALA A 86 -11.90 11.35 3.04
CA ALA A 86 -13.10 11.92 2.44
C ALA A 86 -14.34 11.13 2.84
N GLN A 87 -15.51 11.73 2.70
CA GLN A 87 -16.78 11.11 3.03
C GLN A 87 -17.70 11.14 1.80
N GLY A 88 -18.04 9.95 1.30
CA GLY A 88 -19.08 9.73 0.29
C GLY A 88 -20.33 9.20 0.97
N GLU A 89 -20.74 7.97 0.62
CA GLU A 89 -21.72 7.21 1.41
C GLU A 89 -21.17 6.80 2.79
N GLY A 90 -19.85 6.74 2.94
CA GLY A 90 -19.16 6.48 4.21
C GLY A 90 -17.78 7.11 4.24
N SER A 91 -17.05 6.94 5.35
CA SER A 91 -15.69 7.45 5.53
C SER A 91 -14.69 6.61 4.74
N GLY A 92 -14.01 7.23 3.78
CA GLY A 92 -13.09 6.55 2.87
C GLY A 92 -11.89 7.42 2.49
N VAL A 93 -11.15 6.98 1.48
CA VAL A 93 -9.98 7.67 0.95
C VAL A 93 -10.30 8.22 -0.42
N LEU A 94 -9.99 9.50 -0.63
CA LEU A 94 -9.91 10.11 -1.95
C LEU A 94 -8.42 10.15 -2.36
N ALA A 95 -8.08 9.45 -3.44
CA ALA A 95 -6.74 9.36 -3.99
C ALA A 95 -6.69 9.95 -5.39
N CYS A 96 -5.82 10.93 -5.58
CA CYS A 96 -5.46 11.50 -6.88
C CYS A 96 -4.28 10.74 -7.45
N THR A 97 -4.45 10.14 -8.63
CA THR A 97 -3.39 9.40 -9.31
C THR A 97 -2.95 10.10 -10.59
N ASN A 98 -1.93 9.59 -11.26
CA ASN A 98 -1.55 10.05 -12.61
C ASN A 98 -2.59 9.67 -13.70
N HIS A 99 -3.48 8.70 -13.45
CA HIS A 99 -4.49 8.26 -14.43
C HIS A 99 -5.88 8.85 -14.18
N ARG A 100 -6.30 8.91 -12.91
CA ARG A 100 -7.68 9.20 -12.50
C ARG A 100 -7.76 9.74 -11.08
N LEU A 101 -8.93 10.24 -10.73
CA LEU A 101 -9.33 10.41 -9.33
C LEU A 101 -10.11 9.18 -8.87
N LEU A 102 -9.82 8.68 -7.67
CA LEU A 102 -10.44 7.50 -7.10
C LEU A 102 -10.91 7.80 -5.68
N PHE A 103 -12.18 7.55 -5.38
CA PHE A 103 -12.69 7.46 -4.03
C PHE A 103 -12.99 6.00 -3.68
N LEU A 104 -12.48 5.55 -2.55
CA LEU A 104 -12.65 4.18 -2.04
C LEU A 104 -13.23 4.22 -0.63
N PHE A 105 -14.33 3.49 -0.44
CA PHE A 105 -14.93 3.22 0.87
C PHE A 105 -15.32 1.75 0.97
N VAL A 106 -14.95 1.08 2.07
CA VAL A 106 -15.26 -0.33 2.32
C VAL A 106 -15.82 -0.51 3.74
N GLY A 107 -17.13 -0.31 3.89
CA GLY A 107 -17.87 -0.62 5.12
C GLY A 107 -18.14 -2.11 5.32
N LEU A 108 -18.81 -2.46 6.42
CA LEU A 108 -19.18 -3.85 6.74
C LEU A 108 -20.23 -4.43 5.79
N VAL A 109 -21.20 -3.60 5.40
CA VAL A 109 -22.36 -4.01 4.58
C VAL A 109 -22.29 -3.42 3.17
N ARG A 110 -21.61 -2.29 3.01
CA ARG A 110 -21.59 -1.52 1.76
C ARG A 110 -20.15 -1.19 1.36
N LYS A 111 -19.93 -1.14 0.05
CA LYS A 111 -18.69 -0.70 -0.57
C LYS A 111 -19.03 0.33 -1.64
N GLN A 112 -18.23 1.39 -1.71
CA GLN A 112 -18.36 2.42 -2.74
C GLN A 112 -16.99 2.64 -3.38
N VAL A 113 -16.96 2.59 -4.70
CA VAL A 113 -15.78 2.92 -5.51
C VAL A 113 -16.24 3.91 -6.57
N LEU A 114 -15.79 5.15 -6.47
CA LEU A 114 -16.05 6.18 -7.48
C LEU A 114 -14.74 6.50 -8.18
N GLN A 115 -14.77 6.58 -9.50
CA GLN A 115 -13.58 6.88 -10.28
C GLN A 115 -13.91 7.82 -11.43
N VAL A 116 -13.01 8.75 -11.72
CA VAL A 116 -13.10 9.64 -12.87
C VAL A 116 -11.73 9.71 -13.53
N ASP A 117 -11.62 9.18 -14.75
CA ASP A 117 -10.39 9.28 -15.55
C ASP A 117 -10.12 10.73 -15.95
N TRP A 118 -8.85 11.13 -15.96
CA TRP A 118 -8.52 12.52 -16.34
C TRP A 118 -8.87 12.85 -17.80
N ASN A 119 -8.98 11.84 -18.67
CA ASN A 119 -9.47 12.02 -20.04
C ASN A 119 -10.94 12.49 -20.08
N GLN A 120 -11.72 12.11 -19.07
CA GLN A 120 -13.13 12.45 -18.95
C GLN A 120 -13.34 13.72 -18.12
N ALA A 121 -12.46 14.00 -17.16
CA ALA A 121 -12.56 15.17 -16.30
C ALA A 121 -12.47 16.48 -17.11
N LYS A 122 -13.47 17.35 -16.93
CA LYS A 122 -13.54 18.69 -17.52
C LYS A 122 -13.41 19.81 -16.49
N GLY A 123 -13.57 19.50 -15.21
CA GLY A 123 -13.37 20.46 -14.14
C GLY A 123 -13.39 19.81 -12.77
N VAL A 124 -12.64 20.41 -11.85
CA VAL A 124 -12.59 20.07 -10.43
C VAL A 124 -12.99 21.31 -9.65
N THR A 125 -13.87 21.17 -8.67
CA THR A 125 -14.28 22.26 -7.79
C THR A 125 -14.24 21.81 -6.34
N TYR A 126 -13.96 22.76 -5.45
CA TYR A 126 -14.12 22.56 -4.02
C TYR A 126 -14.95 23.70 -3.44
N ASP A 127 -16.11 23.36 -2.89
CA ASP A 127 -16.94 24.31 -2.15
C ASP A 127 -16.52 24.31 -0.67
N ARG A 128 -16.06 25.46 -0.19
CA ARG A 128 -15.60 25.62 1.20
C ARG A 128 -16.74 25.58 2.21
N ALA A 129 -17.95 26.02 1.83
CA ALA A 129 -19.08 26.08 2.74
C ALA A 129 -19.59 24.67 3.05
N SER A 130 -19.85 23.87 2.01
CA SER A 130 -20.29 22.48 2.14
C SER A 130 -19.15 21.48 2.36
N LYS A 131 -17.89 21.91 2.15
CA LYS A 131 -16.69 21.07 2.14
C LYS A 131 -16.73 19.96 1.08
N VAL A 132 -17.47 20.18 0.01
CA VAL A 132 -17.64 19.20 -1.07
C VAL A 132 -16.56 19.40 -2.13
N PHE A 133 -15.82 18.34 -2.39
CA PHE A 133 -14.93 18.18 -3.53
C PHE A 133 -15.69 17.48 -4.65
N ALA A 134 -15.84 18.15 -5.79
CA ALA A 134 -16.61 17.66 -6.92
C ALA A 134 -15.77 17.63 -8.20
N VAL A 135 -15.98 16.60 -9.01
CA VAL A 135 -15.39 16.47 -10.35
C VAL A 135 -16.49 16.34 -11.37
N TYR A 136 -16.36 17.09 -12.45
CA TYR A 136 -17.31 17.14 -13.57
C TYR A 136 -16.67 16.54 -14.81
N THR A 137 -17.42 15.71 -15.52
CA THR A 137 -17.07 15.20 -16.87
C THR A 137 -17.67 16.06 -17.99
N THR A 138 -18.46 17.07 -17.62
CA THR A 138 -19.03 18.08 -18.49
C THR A 138 -18.58 19.47 -18.05
N LYS A 139 -18.80 20.49 -18.88
CA LYS A 139 -18.48 21.87 -18.48
C LYS A 139 -19.24 22.21 -17.19
N PRO A 140 -18.56 22.63 -16.11
CA PRO A 140 -19.22 22.97 -14.86
C PRO A 140 -20.18 24.15 -15.09
N THR A 141 -21.48 23.90 -14.97
CA THR A 141 -22.53 24.93 -15.00
C THR A 141 -23.34 24.83 -13.71
N LYS A 142 -24.17 25.84 -13.40
CA LYS A 142 -25.01 25.84 -12.19
C LYS A 142 -25.93 24.60 -12.04
N ARG A 143 -26.21 23.90 -13.15
CA ARG A 143 -27.06 22.69 -13.19
C ARG A 143 -26.28 21.42 -13.50
N ALA A 144 -24.96 21.50 -13.67
CA ALA A 144 -24.16 20.32 -13.97
C ALA A 144 -24.18 19.39 -12.76
N VAL A 145 -24.44 18.10 -13.02
CA VAL A 145 -24.34 17.05 -12.00
C VAL A 145 -22.88 16.59 -11.98
N PRO A 146 -22.21 16.57 -10.81
CA PRO A 146 -20.85 16.09 -10.71
C PRO A 146 -20.81 14.59 -10.98
N ALA A 147 -19.79 14.12 -11.70
CA ALA A 147 -19.54 12.70 -11.90
C ALA A 147 -19.06 12.04 -10.59
N MET A 148 -18.44 12.81 -9.71
CA MET A 148 -18.11 12.41 -8.35
C MET A 148 -18.20 13.62 -7.44
N ALA A 149 -18.82 13.44 -6.26
CA ALA A 149 -18.84 14.42 -5.20
C ALA A 149 -18.60 13.72 -3.87
N VAL A 150 -17.58 14.17 -3.13
CA VAL A 150 -17.24 13.66 -1.80
C VAL A 150 -16.91 14.82 -0.88
N ARG A 151 -17.19 14.68 0.40
CA ARG A 151 -16.88 15.70 1.40
C ARG A 151 -15.46 15.53 1.91
N VAL A 152 -14.63 16.56 1.77
CA VAL A 152 -13.24 16.60 2.26
C VAL A 152 -13.15 17.64 3.38
N PRO A 153 -13.05 17.21 4.66
CA PRO A 153 -13.18 18.11 5.80
C PRO A 153 -12.06 19.16 5.91
N ASN A 154 -10.85 18.80 5.48
CA ASN A 154 -9.65 19.63 5.57
C ASN A 154 -9.43 20.40 4.26
N LEU A 155 -9.37 21.72 4.33
CA LEU A 155 -9.17 22.59 3.16
C LEU A 155 -7.80 22.41 2.52
N ALA A 156 -6.74 22.26 3.33
CA ALA A 156 -5.38 22.13 2.81
C ALA A 156 -5.22 20.83 2.02
N ASP A 157 -5.81 19.74 2.50
CA ASP A 157 -5.80 18.47 1.78
C ASP A 157 -6.63 18.54 0.50
N ALA A 158 -7.81 19.17 0.55
CA ALA A 158 -8.63 19.40 -0.64
C ALA A 158 -7.88 20.23 -1.70
N GLN A 159 -7.14 21.25 -1.28
CA GLN A 159 -6.29 22.03 -2.18
C GLN A 159 -5.14 21.21 -2.76
N ALA A 160 -4.46 20.40 -1.94
CA ALA A 160 -3.40 19.52 -2.41
C ALA A 160 -3.90 18.51 -3.45
N VAL A 161 -5.06 17.91 -3.22
CA VAL A 161 -5.72 17.00 -4.17
C VAL A 161 -6.14 17.75 -5.44
N ALA A 162 -6.70 18.96 -5.33
CA ALA A 162 -7.08 19.76 -6.50
C ALA A 162 -5.86 20.16 -7.36
N GLN A 163 -4.75 20.57 -6.73
CA GLN A 163 -3.51 20.90 -7.41
C GLN A 163 -2.91 19.68 -8.11
N ALA A 164 -2.87 18.53 -7.42
CA ALA A 164 -2.42 17.28 -8.02
C ALA A 164 -3.31 16.85 -9.19
N ALA A 165 -4.63 17.00 -9.08
CA ALA A 165 -5.58 16.70 -10.14
C ALA A 165 -5.37 17.61 -11.35
N GLN A 166 -5.18 18.91 -11.13
CA GLN A 166 -4.89 19.86 -12.21
C GLN A 166 -3.59 19.49 -12.94
N ALA A 167 -2.52 19.22 -12.20
CA ALA A 167 -1.23 18.81 -12.77
C ALA A 167 -1.34 17.49 -13.56
N ALA A 168 -2.03 16.49 -13.00
CA ALA A 168 -2.20 15.18 -13.63
C ALA A 168 -3.09 15.24 -14.89
N SER A 169 -4.10 16.11 -14.89
CA SER A 169 -4.98 16.31 -16.06
C SER A 169 -4.31 17.07 -17.20
N ALA A 170 -3.32 17.91 -16.90
CA ALA A 170 -2.57 18.70 -17.87
C ALA A 170 -1.33 17.99 -18.42
N ALA A 171 -0.95 16.84 -17.84
CA ALA A 171 0.25 16.10 -18.25
C ALA A 171 0.06 15.47 -19.65
N PRO A 172 0.98 15.70 -20.60
CA PRO A 172 0.96 15.03 -21.91
C PRO A 172 1.07 13.52 -21.73
N ARG A 173 0.10 12.78 -22.27
CA ARG A 173 0.09 11.31 -22.25
C ARG A 173 0.63 10.83 -23.58
N LEU A 174 1.89 10.38 -23.58
CA LEU A 174 2.46 9.71 -24.74
C LEU A 174 1.95 8.27 -24.75
N ASP A 175 0.92 8.01 -25.55
CA ASP A 175 0.53 6.66 -25.89
C ASP A 175 1.54 6.13 -26.92
N VAL A 176 2.41 5.20 -26.52
CA VAL A 176 3.23 4.43 -27.47
C VAL A 176 2.34 3.31 -28.00
N LEU A 177 1.88 3.45 -29.25
CA LEU A 177 1.15 2.43 -29.99
C LEU A 177 2.05 1.27 -30.41
#